data_AF-A0A6I7QGS2-F1
#
_entry.id   AF-A0A6I7QGS2-F1
#
_cell.length_a   1.000
_cell.length_b   1.000
_cell.length_c   1.000
_cell.angle_alpha   90.00
_cell.angle_beta   90.00
_cell.angle_gamma   90.00
#
_symmetry.space_group_name_H-M   'P 1'
#
loop_
_entity.id
_entity.type
_entity.pdbx_description
1 polymer ?
#
loop_
_entity_poly.entity_id
_entity_poly.type
_entity_poly.pdbx_seq_one_letter_code
_entity_poly.pdbx_strand_id
1 'polypeptide(L)'
;MPRHVQGEFREPDFPKYQPMTFNELWLMLREMGERNKEWEKQSKEREKESKERQKQSEKRHKEFLETEKWFREFMSEQERFNREHKKEMRKLQNLFTSQWGRLVESLVEGDLIRLLNERGIPVQNIIENYKGNYRGTSYEFDIIAENGPAVVFVEVKTTLRPDDVQHYLCKLRNIKTWMPRFGDGVIYGAMAYLKASAGSEKMAENKGLFVIRATGDSARIINQAGFQPVAF
;
A
#
# COMPACT_ATOMS: atom_id res chain seq x y z
N MET A 1 -43.22 38.82 -89.64
CA MET A 1 -42.39 37.75 -90.24
C MET A 1 -40.93 38.00 -89.86
N PRO A 2 -40.04 36.98 -89.86
CA PRO A 2 -40.27 35.53 -89.80
C PRO A 2 -40.60 35.16 -88.33
N ARG A 3 -40.22 34.07 -87.64
CA ARG A 3 -39.57 32.78 -87.99
C ARG A 3 -40.07 31.71 -86.99
N HIS A 4 -40.09 30.42 -87.37
CA HIS A 4 -40.20 29.30 -86.43
C HIS A 4 -38.82 28.72 -86.12
N VAL A 5 -38.62 28.24 -84.89
CA VAL A 5 -37.53 27.32 -84.53
C VAL A 5 -38.18 26.06 -83.97
N GLN A 6 -38.35 25.05 -84.81
CA GLN A 6 -38.69 23.71 -84.35
C GLN A 6 -37.37 23.02 -83.95
N GLY A 7 -37.26 22.62 -82.69
CA GLY A 7 -36.18 21.77 -82.24
C GLY A 7 -36.45 20.34 -82.69
N GLU A 8 -35.56 19.76 -83.49
CA GLU A 8 -35.63 18.34 -83.86
C GLU A 8 -35.36 17.46 -82.63
N PHE A 9 -36.38 16.72 -82.21
CA PHE A 9 -36.22 15.67 -81.21
C PHE A 9 -35.49 14.49 -81.85
N ARG A 10 -34.18 14.34 -81.57
CA ARG A 10 -33.47 13.11 -81.91
C ARG A 10 -33.97 12.00 -81.00
N GLU A 11 -34.65 11.03 -81.59
CA GLU A 11 -34.96 9.76 -80.91
C GLU A 11 -33.65 9.11 -80.42
N PRO A 12 -33.63 8.51 -79.22
CA PRO A 12 -32.50 7.69 -78.81
C PRO A 12 -32.36 6.51 -79.78
N ASP A 13 -31.16 6.31 -80.31
CA ASP A 13 -30.85 5.21 -81.24
C ASP A 13 -30.83 3.88 -80.47
N PHE A 14 -32.03 3.35 -80.20
CA PHE A 14 -32.19 2.03 -79.59
C PHE A 14 -31.74 0.97 -80.62
N PRO A 15 -30.78 0.09 -80.28
CA PRO A 15 -30.27 -0.89 -81.23
C PRO A 15 -31.43 -1.75 -81.75
N LYS A 16 -31.53 -1.84 -83.08
CA LYS A 16 -32.64 -2.52 -83.78
C LYS A 16 -32.88 -3.90 -83.19
N TYR A 17 -34.08 -4.10 -82.64
CA TYR A 17 -34.47 -5.35 -82.01
C TYR A 17 -34.51 -6.47 -83.07
N GLN A 18 -33.46 -7.29 -83.12
CA GLN A 18 -33.47 -8.49 -83.95
C GLN A 18 -34.33 -9.55 -83.25
N PRO A 19 -35.29 -10.19 -83.95
CA PRO A 19 -36.08 -11.24 -83.35
C PRO A 19 -35.18 -12.45 -83.03
N MET A 20 -35.05 -12.75 -81.74
CA MET A 20 -34.25 -13.87 -81.26
C MET A 20 -34.73 -15.18 -81.91
N THR A 21 -33.80 -15.91 -82.50
CA THR A 21 -34.08 -17.20 -83.15
C THR A 21 -34.45 -18.25 -82.10
N PHE A 22 -35.16 -19.30 -82.53
CA PHE A 22 -35.48 -20.44 -81.66
C PHE A 22 -34.22 -21.07 -81.03
N ASN A 23 -33.10 -21.11 -81.77
CA ASN A 23 -31.84 -21.64 -81.26
C ASN A 23 -31.24 -20.78 -80.15
N GLU A 24 -31.28 -19.45 -80.27
CA GLU A 24 -30.81 -18.53 -79.23
C GLU A 24 -31.70 -18.59 -77.98
N LEU A 25 -33.02 -18.67 -78.15
CA LEU A 25 -33.95 -18.88 -77.04
C LEU A 25 -33.69 -20.22 -76.32
N TRP A 26 -33.43 -21.29 -77.08
CA TRP A 26 -33.16 -22.62 -76.52
C TRP A 26 -31.80 -22.67 -75.79
N LEU A 27 -30.78 -21.99 -76.32
CA LEU A 27 -29.50 -21.79 -75.64
C LEU A 27 -29.67 -21.02 -74.32
N MET A 28 -30.42 -19.92 -74.32
CA MET A 28 -30.70 -19.12 -73.13
C MET A 28 -31.45 -19.93 -72.06
N LEU A 29 -32.45 -20.71 -72.44
CA LEU A 29 -33.18 -21.60 -71.51
C LEU A 29 -32.28 -22.70 -70.93
N ARG A 30 -31.37 -23.26 -71.73
CA ARG A 30 -30.38 -24.24 -71.26
C ARG A 30 -29.40 -23.60 -70.27
N GLU A 31 -28.86 -22.42 -70.57
CA GLU A 31 -28.00 -21.69 -69.64
C GLU A 31 -28.70 -21.30 -68.34
N MET A 32 -29.98 -20.91 -68.41
CA MET A 32 -30.78 -20.58 -67.24
C MET A 32 -31.04 -21.83 -66.39
N GLY A 33 -31.26 -22.99 -67.01
CA GLY A 33 -31.36 -24.28 -66.33
C GLY A 33 -30.07 -24.67 -65.59
N GLU A 34 -28.91 -24.50 -66.22
CA GLU A 34 -27.61 -24.75 -65.56
C GLU A 34 -27.33 -23.73 -64.44
N ARG A 35 -27.57 -22.43 -64.68
CA ARG A 35 -27.44 -21.38 -63.65
C ARG A 35 -28.34 -21.63 -62.44
N ASN A 36 -29.56 -22.12 -62.62
CA ASN A 36 -30.46 -22.47 -61.52
C ASN A 36 -29.94 -23.65 -60.70
N LYS A 37 -29.42 -24.72 -61.34
CA LYS A 37 -28.78 -25.85 -60.63
C LYS A 37 -27.58 -25.40 -59.81
N GLU A 38 -26.75 -24.53 -60.38
CA GLU A 38 -25.58 -23.98 -59.70
C GLU A 38 -26.01 -23.08 -58.52
N TRP A 39 -26.99 -22.21 -58.71
CA TRP A 39 -27.55 -21.37 -57.66
C TRP A 39 -28.13 -22.17 -56.50
N GLU A 40 -28.88 -23.25 -56.79
CA GLU A 40 -29.37 -24.18 -55.76
C GLU A 40 -28.23 -24.82 -54.96
N LYS A 41 -27.17 -25.27 -55.65
CA LYS A 41 -26.00 -25.88 -55.01
C LYS A 41 -25.32 -24.88 -54.07
N GLN A 42 -25.03 -23.67 -54.57
CA GLN A 42 -24.43 -22.60 -53.76
C GLN A 42 -25.36 -22.17 -52.60
N SER A 43 -26.68 -22.19 -52.79
CA SER A 43 -27.64 -21.84 -51.73
C SER A 43 -27.60 -22.86 -50.58
N LYS A 44 -27.62 -24.15 -50.91
CA LYS A 44 -27.48 -25.27 -49.94
C LYS A 44 -26.13 -25.23 -49.22
N GLU A 45 -25.07 -24.79 -49.89
CA GLU A 45 -23.72 -24.63 -49.31
C GLU A 45 -23.65 -23.44 -48.34
N ARG A 46 -24.14 -22.25 -48.76
CA ARG A 46 -24.26 -21.06 -47.90
C ARG A 46 -25.12 -21.32 -46.66
N GLU A 47 -26.19 -22.11 -46.78
CA GLU A 47 -27.05 -22.48 -45.63
C GLU A 47 -26.31 -23.36 -44.62
N LYS A 48 -25.48 -24.32 -45.08
CA LYS A 48 -24.63 -25.14 -44.20
C LYS A 48 -23.60 -24.29 -43.47
N GLU A 49 -22.84 -23.47 -44.20
CA GLU A 49 -21.85 -22.56 -43.58
C GLU A 49 -22.50 -21.63 -42.55
N SER A 50 -23.71 -21.12 -42.84
CA SER A 50 -24.44 -20.24 -41.92
C SER A 50 -24.77 -20.96 -40.61
N LYS A 51 -25.27 -22.20 -40.69
CA LYS A 51 -25.56 -23.04 -39.51
C LYS A 51 -24.29 -23.39 -38.72
N GLU A 52 -23.17 -23.62 -39.39
CA GLU A 52 -21.88 -23.86 -38.73
C GLU A 52 -21.32 -22.60 -38.06
N ARG A 53 -21.35 -21.45 -38.73
CA ARG A 53 -20.99 -20.14 -38.15
C ARG A 53 -21.85 -19.81 -36.93
N GLN A 54 -23.16 -20.07 -36.98
CA GLN A 54 -24.04 -19.88 -35.83
C GLN A 54 -23.62 -20.76 -34.65
N LYS A 55 -23.44 -22.08 -34.85
CA LYS A 55 -22.98 -23.00 -33.79
C LYS A 55 -21.64 -22.60 -33.19
N GLN A 56 -20.69 -22.16 -34.01
CA GLN A 56 -19.39 -21.65 -33.53
C GLN A 56 -19.52 -20.32 -32.76
N SER A 57 -20.49 -19.48 -33.11
CA SER A 57 -20.80 -18.24 -32.38
C SER A 57 -21.40 -18.57 -31.01
N GLU A 58 -22.41 -19.43 -30.96
CA GLU A 58 -23.04 -19.90 -29.72
C GLU A 58 -22.05 -20.59 -28.77
N LYS A 59 -21.13 -21.41 -29.31
CA LYS A 59 -20.07 -22.05 -28.50
C LYS A 59 -19.13 -21.02 -27.89
N ARG A 60 -18.60 -20.09 -28.70
CA ARG A 60 -17.71 -19.01 -28.21
C ARG A 60 -18.39 -18.09 -27.20
N HIS A 61 -19.69 -17.84 -27.36
CA HIS A 61 -20.44 -17.04 -26.39
C HIS A 61 -20.57 -17.75 -25.03
N LYS A 62 -20.78 -19.08 -25.01
CA LYS A 62 -20.77 -19.88 -23.77
C LYS A 62 -19.39 -19.88 -23.11
N GLU A 63 -18.34 -20.15 -23.88
CA GLU A 63 -16.94 -20.11 -23.40
C GLU A 63 -16.58 -18.73 -22.80
N PHE A 64 -17.04 -17.65 -23.43
CA PHE A 64 -16.88 -16.29 -22.93
C PHE A 64 -17.60 -16.05 -21.59
N LEU A 65 -18.87 -16.46 -21.47
CA LEU A 65 -19.64 -16.33 -20.23
C LEU A 65 -19.05 -17.15 -19.08
N GLU A 66 -18.54 -18.36 -19.36
CA GLU A 66 -17.82 -19.18 -18.37
C GLU A 66 -16.51 -18.51 -17.94
N THR A 67 -15.78 -17.91 -18.88
CA THR A 67 -14.54 -17.15 -18.60
C THR A 67 -14.81 -15.90 -17.75
N GLU A 68 -15.84 -15.11 -18.07
CA GLU A 68 -16.24 -13.95 -17.25
C GLU A 68 -16.66 -14.36 -15.84
N LYS A 69 -17.40 -15.47 -15.70
CA LYS A 69 -17.82 -15.99 -14.40
C LYS A 69 -16.61 -16.41 -13.58
N TRP A 70 -15.71 -17.23 -14.14
CA TRP A 70 -14.48 -17.65 -13.48
C TRP A 70 -13.61 -16.46 -13.08
N PHE A 71 -13.43 -15.48 -13.97
CA PHE A 71 -12.66 -14.27 -13.69
C PHE A 71 -13.26 -13.46 -12.53
N ARG A 72 -14.60 -13.33 -12.48
CA ARG A 72 -15.30 -12.64 -11.38
C ARG A 72 -15.15 -13.38 -10.05
N GLU A 73 -15.23 -14.71 -10.06
CA GLU A 73 -15.03 -15.56 -8.88
C GLU A 73 -13.58 -15.45 -8.37
N PHE A 74 -12.59 -15.60 -9.26
CA PHE A 74 -11.17 -15.43 -8.97
C PHE A 74 -10.85 -14.05 -8.37
N MET A 75 -11.35 -12.97 -8.98
CA MET A 75 -11.15 -11.61 -8.44
C MET A 75 -11.80 -11.43 -7.06
N SER A 76 -12.98 -12.02 -6.82
CA SER A 76 -13.62 -11.97 -5.49
C SER A 76 -12.84 -12.75 -4.43
N GLU A 77 -12.27 -13.90 -4.79
CA GLU A 77 -11.42 -14.70 -3.91
C GLU A 77 -10.11 -13.97 -3.59
N GLN A 78 -9.43 -13.41 -4.61
CA GLN A 78 -8.25 -12.57 -4.43
C GLN A 78 -8.52 -11.36 -3.52
N GLU A 79 -9.68 -10.71 -3.65
CA GLU A 79 -10.06 -9.63 -2.73
C GLU A 79 -10.30 -10.09 -1.28
N ARG A 80 -10.85 -11.29 -1.07
CA ARG A 80 -11.06 -11.86 0.28
C ARG A 80 -9.72 -12.20 0.92
N PHE A 81 -8.89 -12.95 0.20
CA PHE A 81 -7.52 -13.28 0.59
C PHE A 81 -6.72 -12.02 0.97
N ASN A 82 -6.70 -11.01 0.09
CA ASN A 82 -6.03 -9.75 0.38
C ASN A 82 -6.61 -8.99 1.59
N ARG A 83 -7.92 -9.09 1.84
CA ARG A 83 -8.57 -8.47 3.02
C ARG A 83 -8.20 -9.21 4.32
N GLU A 84 -8.07 -10.52 4.28
CA GLU A 84 -7.69 -11.35 5.44
C GLU A 84 -6.21 -11.17 5.79
N HIS A 85 -5.31 -11.32 4.83
CA HIS A 85 -3.88 -11.08 5.03
C HIS A 85 -3.57 -9.65 5.51
N LYS A 86 -4.30 -8.63 5.03
CA LYS A 86 -4.17 -7.25 5.56
C LYS A 86 -4.60 -7.13 7.03
N LYS A 87 -5.60 -7.89 7.49
CA LYS A 87 -6.00 -7.91 8.91
C LYS A 87 -4.96 -8.59 9.77
N GLU A 88 -4.41 -9.73 9.33
CA GLU A 88 -3.36 -10.44 10.06
C GLU A 88 -2.06 -9.63 10.15
N MET A 89 -1.62 -9.04 9.03
CA MET A 89 -0.45 -8.17 9.01
C MET A 89 -0.60 -6.97 9.96
N ARG A 90 -1.80 -6.37 10.04
CA ARG A 90 -2.10 -5.31 11.02
C ARG A 90 -2.07 -5.81 12.46
N LYS A 91 -2.59 -7.02 12.76
CA LYS A 91 -2.48 -7.63 14.10
C LYS A 91 -1.02 -7.83 14.48
N LEU A 92 -0.20 -8.40 13.60
CA LEU A 92 1.24 -8.59 13.81
C LEU A 92 1.95 -7.25 14.05
N GLN A 93 1.71 -6.25 13.20
CA GLN A 93 2.27 -4.90 13.37
C GLN A 93 1.90 -4.31 14.75
N ASN A 94 0.65 -4.43 15.19
CA ASN A 94 0.22 -3.93 16.50
C ASN A 94 0.90 -4.66 17.67
N LEU A 95 1.19 -5.96 17.55
CA LEU A 95 1.99 -6.67 18.55
C LEU A 95 3.42 -6.09 18.59
N PHE A 96 4.07 -5.96 17.43
CA PHE A 96 5.43 -5.41 17.30
C PHE A 96 5.59 -3.96 17.78
N THR A 97 4.57 -3.11 17.63
CA THR A 97 4.64 -1.72 18.10
C THR A 97 4.23 -1.57 19.57
N SER A 98 3.13 -2.20 20.00
CA SER A 98 2.52 -1.90 21.30
C SER A 98 2.81 -2.91 22.42
N GLN A 99 3.05 -4.18 22.12
CA GLN A 99 3.36 -5.19 23.14
C GLN A 99 4.87 -5.34 23.34
N TRP A 100 5.63 -5.35 22.25
CA TRP A 100 7.10 -5.35 22.34
C TRP A 100 7.67 -4.02 22.86
N GLY A 101 7.00 -2.88 22.65
CA GLY A 101 7.35 -1.62 23.32
C GLY A 101 7.28 -1.78 24.84
N ARG A 102 6.08 -2.08 25.35
CA ARG A 102 5.82 -2.32 26.78
C ARG A 102 6.69 -3.40 27.41
N LEU A 103 7.01 -4.48 26.69
CA LEU A 103 7.95 -5.49 27.19
C LEU A 103 9.35 -4.90 27.41
N VAL A 104 9.85 -4.08 26.49
CA VAL A 104 11.14 -3.41 26.65
C VAL A 104 11.06 -2.33 27.73
N GLU A 105 9.94 -1.63 27.89
CA GLU A 105 9.69 -0.70 29.01
C GLU A 105 9.82 -1.43 30.36
N SER A 106 9.10 -2.54 30.57
CA SER A 106 9.15 -3.31 31.82
C SER A 106 10.53 -3.92 32.11
N LEU A 107 11.27 -4.38 31.08
CA LEU A 107 12.64 -4.87 31.25
C LEU A 107 13.61 -3.76 31.68
N VAL A 108 13.35 -2.52 31.28
CA VAL A 108 14.15 -1.35 31.67
C VAL A 108 13.77 -0.89 33.07
N GLU A 109 12.47 -0.73 33.33
CA GLU A 109 11.88 -0.31 34.61
C GLU A 109 12.40 -1.16 35.79
N GLY A 110 12.27 -2.48 35.71
CA GLY A 110 12.65 -3.39 36.80
C GLY A 110 14.14 -3.38 37.19
N ASP A 111 15.02 -2.91 36.30
CA ASP A 111 16.45 -2.74 36.58
C ASP A 111 16.86 -1.26 36.81
N LEU A 112 16.01 -0.28 36.48
CA LEU A 112 16.39 1.12 36.30
C LEU A 112 16.95 1.77 37.58
N ILE A 113 16.26 1.59 38.72
CA ILE A 113 16.71 2.15 40.01
C ILE A 113 18.10 1.61 40.38
N ARG A 114 18.31 0.29 40.24
CA ARG A 114 19.59 -0.36 40.53
C ARG A 114 20.70 0.18 39.63
N LEU A 115 20.45 0.22 38.32
CA LEU A 115 21.42 0.69 37.33
C LEU A 115 21.83 2.16 37.52
N LEU A 116 20.88 3.04 37.85
CA LEU A 116 21.16 4.46 38.09
C LEU A 116 21.91 4.67 39.41
N ASN A 117 21.53 3.96 40.47
CA ASN A 117 22.22 4.00 41.76
C ASN A 117 23.66 3.46 41.65
N GLU A 118 23.90 2.39 40.89
CA GLU A 118 25.24 1.88 40.55
C GLU A 118 26.11 2.89 39.79
N ARG A 119 25.48 3.82 39.03
CA ARG A 119 26.15 4.94 38.36
C ARG A 119 26.24 6.21 39.21
N GLY A 120 25.86 6.16 40.49
CA GLY A 120 25.93 7.28 41.42
C GLY A 120 24.82 8.33 41.25
N ILE A 121 23.72 7.99 40.55
CA ILE A 121 22.54 8.85 40.40
C ILE A 121 21.46 8.33 41.36
N PRO A 122 21.29 8.93 42.55
CA PRO A 122 20.42 8.38 43.61
C PRO A 122 18.94 8.57 43.25
N VAL A 123 18.27 7.51 42.78
CA VAL A 123 16.83 7.48 42.47
C VAL A 123 16.10 6.46 43.36
N GLN A 124 14.82 6.70 43.61
CA GLN A 124 13.98 5.86 44.50
C GLN A 124 12.61 5.54 43.90
N ASN A 125 12.02 6.47 43.13
CA ASN A 125 10.70 6.30 42.54
C ASN A 125 10.78 6.21 41.03
N ILE A 126 9.88 5.43 40.43
CA ILE A 126 9.64 5.38 38.99
C ILE A 126 8.22 5.86 38.70
N ILE A 127 8.05 6.65 37.63
CA ILE A 127 6.77 7.03 37.06
C ILE A 127 6.78 6.62 35.59
N GLU A 128 5.91 5.68 35.22
CA GLU A 128 5.74 5.21 33.84
C GLU A 128 4.69 6.03 33.08
N ASN A 129 4.80 6.05 31.74
CA ASN A 129 3.77 6.56 30.83
C ASN A 129 3.30 8.00 31.15
N TYR A 130 4.23 8.86 31.58
CA TYR A 130 3.92 10.20 32.07
C TYR A 130 3.43 11.10 30.93
N LYS A 131 2.18 11.59 31.05
CA LYS A 131 1.49 12.38 30.04
C LYS A 131 1.14 13.77 30.55
N GLY A 132 1.26 14.77 29.68
CA GLY A 132 0.87 16.14 30.00
C GLY A 132 0.59 16.98 28.75
N ASN A 133 0.14 18.21 28.99
CA ASN A 133 -0.02 19.23 27.96
C ASN A 133 0.47 20.58 28.51
N TYR A 134 1.24 21.30 27.70
CA TYR A 134 1.69 22.65 27.99
C TYR A 134 1.26 23.59 26.86
N ARG A 135 0.30 24.48 27.15
CA ARG A 135 -0.21 25.50 26.21
C ARG A 135 -0.63 24.93 24.85
N GLY A 136 -1.28 23.77 24.83
CA GLY A 136 -1.71 23.08 23.61
C GLY A 136 -0.71 22.03 23.09
N THR A 137 0.56 22.10 23.49
CA THR A 137 1.57 21.08 23.15
C THR A 137 1.48 19.89 24.11
N SER A 138 0.96 18.77 23.62
CA SER A 138 0.98 17.51 24.37
C SER A 138 2.37 16.88 24.38
N TYR A 139 2.74 16.24 25.49
CA TYR A 139 4.00 15.52 25.65
C TYR A 139 3.80 14.22 26.44
N GLU A 140 4.68 13.27 26.20
CA GLU A 140 4.69 11.93 26.79
C GLU A 140 6.14 11.53 27.07
N PHE A 141 6.39 10.88 28.20
CA PHE A 141 7.68 10.28 28.57
C PHE A 141 7.44 8.86 29.07
N ASP A 142 8.24 7.92 28.55
CA ASP A 142 7.99 6.49 28.76
C ASP A 142 8.26 6.10 30.23
N ILE A 143 9.39 6.54 30.79
CA ILE A 143 9.76 6.33 32.20
C ILE A 143 10.45 7.59 32.76
N ILE A 144 10.14 7.96 34.00
CA ILE A 144 10.85 8.98 34.79
C ILE A 144 11.32 8.32 36.08
N ALA A 145 12.62 8.37 36.38
CA ALA A 145 13.18 7.98 37.67
C ALA A 145 13.56 9.22 38.49
N GLU A 146 13.06 9.34 39.72
CA GLU A 146 13.21 10.55 40.54
C GLU A 146 13.47 10.27 42.02
N ASN A 147 14.10 11.25 42.69
CA ASN A 147 14.29 11.30 44.14
C ASN A 147 14.59 12.73 44.63
N GLY A 148 13.93 13.75 44.06
CA GLY A 148 14.17 15.16 44.41
C GLY A 148 15.18 15.86 43.50
N PRO A 149 16.45 16.08 43.91
CA PRO A 149 17.35 16.99 43.20
C PRO A 149 17.93 16.42 41.89
N ALA A 150 17.81 15.10 41.66
CA ALA A 150 18.16 14.45 40.41
C ALA A 150 16.94 13.72 39.84
N VAL A 151 16.68 13.92 38.55
CA VAL A 151 15.59 13.28 37.80
C VAL A 151 16.15 12.76 36.48
N VAL A 152 15.92 11.49 36.17
CA VAL A 152 16.32 10.86 34.92
C VAL A 152 15.08 10.55 34.11
N PHE A 153 14.94 11.20 32.96
CA PHE A 153 13.94 10.83 31.97
C PHE A 153 14.51 9.72 31.09
N VAL A 154 13.66 8.76 30.71
CA VAL A 154 14.03 7.65 29.82
C VAL A 154 13.03 7.58 28.67
N GLU A 155 13.57 7.45 27.45
CA GLU A 155 12.80 7.09 26.25
C GLU A 155 13.17 5.67 25.82
N VAL A 156 12.16 4.86 25.53
CA VAL A 156 12.30 3.44 25.19
C VAL A 156 12.03 3.23 23.70
N LYS A 157 12.87 2.43 23.03
CA LYS A 157 12.73 2.10 21.60
C LYS A 157 13.05 0.62 21.33
N THR A 158 12.15 -0.11 20.69
CA THR A 158 12.44 -1.49 20.22
C THR A 158 13.59 -1.51 19.20
N THR A 159 13.75 -0.46 18.40
CA THR A 159 14.94 -0.20 17.57
C THR A 159 15.29 1.28 17.62
N LEU A 160 16.41 1.62 18.26
CA LEU A 160 16.96 2.97 18.33
C LEU A 160 17.56 3.40 16.99
N ARG A 161 17.28 4.64 16.58
CA ARG A 161 17.76 5.28 15.35
C ARG A 161 18.34 6.66 15.66
N PRO A 162 19.19 7.24 14.79
CA PRO A 162 19.74 8.59 14.99
C PRO A 162 18.67 9.67 15.16
N ASP A 163 17.55 9.57 14.44
CA ASP A 163 16.45 10.53 14.53
C ASP A 163 15.71 10.48 15.87
N ASP A 164 15.59 9.30 16.50
CA ASP A 164 15.02 9.18 17.85
C ASP A 164 15.87 9.95 18.86
N VAL A 165 17.19 9.87 18.76
CA VAL A 165 18.14 10.60 19.63
C VAL A 165 18.00 12.11 19.42
N GLN A 166 17.91 12.57 18.17
CA GLN A 166 17.73 14.00 17.86
C GLN A 166 16.38 14.53 18.40
N HIS A 167 15.30 13.78 18.18
CA HIS A 167 13.97 14.16 18.65
C HIS A 167 13.89 14.19 20.18
N TYR A 168 14.48 13.19 20.85
CA TYR A 168 14.48 13.12 22.31
C TYR A 168 15.30 14.25 22.96
N LEU A 169 16.45 14.62 22.40
CA LEU A 169 17.22 15.79 22.87
C LEU A 169 16.41 17.09 22.77
N CYS A 170 15.52 17.22 21.78
CA CYS A 170 14.57 18.33 21.70
C CYS A 170 13.48 18.25 22.77
N LYS A 171 12.97 17.05 23.12
CA LYS A 171 12.03 16.87 24.26
C LYS A 171 12.69 17.29 25.58
N LEU A 172 13.89 16.76 25.88
CA LEU A 172 14.62 17.02 27.13
C LEU A 172 14.79 18.52 27.43
N ARG A 173 15.25 19.29 26.45
CA ARG A 173 15.48 20.75 26.56
C ARG A 173 14.23 21.57 26.90
N ASN A 174 13.03 21.02 26.73
CA ASN A 174 11.78 21.70 27.04
C ASN A 174 11.18 21.29 28.40
N ILE A 175 11.74 20.30 29.10
CA ILE A 175 11.13 19.75 30.32
C ILE A 175 10.92 20.83 31.38
N LYS A 176 11.90 21.68 31.67
CA LYS A 176 11.75 22.75 32.69
C LYS A 176 10.64 23.75 32.35
N THR A 177 10.39 23.97 31.06
CA THR A 177 9.27 24.81 30.58
C THR A 177 7.93 24.09 30.68
N TRP A 178 7.86 22.82 30.26
CA TRP A 178 6.64 22.01 30.26
C TRP A 178 6.21 21.52 31.65
N MET A 179 7.17 21.38 32.56
CA MET A 179 7.05 20.72 33.86
C MET A 179 7.78 21.51 34.96
N PRO A 180 7.28 22.68 35.38
CA PRO A 180 7.99 23.58 36.31
C PRO A 180 8.37 22.94 37.66
N ARG A 181 7.70 21.86 38.08
CA ARG A 181 8.07 21.09 39.30
C ARG A 181 9.50 20.53 39.28
N PHE A 182 10.11 20.42 38.10
CA PHE A 182 11.49 19.96 37.91
C PHE A 182 12.46 21.10 37.57
N GLY A 183 12.05 22.36 37.69
CA GLY A 183 12.86 23.53 37.32
C GLY A 183 14.20 23.60 38.07
N ASP A 184 14.14 23.40 39.39
CA ASP A 184 15.31 23.45 40.28
C ASP A 184 16.12 22.13 40.33
N GLY A 185 15.60 21.07 39.70
CA GLY A 185 16.26 19.76 39.64
C GLY A 185 17.33 19.67 38.55
N VAL A 186 18.27 18.75 38.73
CA VAL A 186 19.21 18.32 37.68
C VAL A 186 18.53 17.25 36.84
N ILE A 187 18.30 17.55 35.57
CA ILE A 187 17.63 16.66 34.62
C ILE A 187 18.68 15.93 33.80
N TYR A 188 18.69 14.61 33.88
CA TYR A 188 19.44 13.73 32.99
C TYR A 188 18.51 13.03 32.01
N GLY A 189 19.06 12.63 30.86
CA GLY A 189 18.33 11.85 29.85
C GLY A 189 18.94 10.46 29.66
N ALA A 190 18.10 9.50 29.31
CA ALA A 190 18.48 8.14 28.97
C ALA A 190 17.73 7.66 27.72
N MET A 191 18.40 6.91 26.85
CA MET A 191 17.77 6.16 25.77
C MET A 191 17.90 4.67 26.08
N ALA A 192 16.78 3.97 26.15
CA ALA A 192 16.74 2.54 26.38
C ALA A 192 16.26 1.78 25.14
N TYR A 193 16.88 0.64 24.81
CA TYR A 193 16.54 -0.08 23.59
C TYR A 193 16.84 -1.58 23.58
N LEU A 194 16.19 -2.31 22.66
CA LEU A 194 16.48 -3.71 22.36
C LEU A 194 17.52 -3.87 21.23
N LYS A 195 17.35 -3.15 20.13
CA LYS A 195 18.33 -3.04 19.02
C LYS A 195 18.66 -1.57 18.72
N ALA A 196 19.84 -1.32 18.16
CA ALA A 196 20.26 -0.01 17.67
C ALA A 196 20.67 -0.10 16.19
N SER A 197 20.66 1.03 15.49
CA SER A 197 21.02 1.10 14.07
C SER A 197 21.86 2.34 13.78
N ALA A 198 22.76 2.24 12.79
CA ALA A 198 23.63 3.34 12.36
C ALA A 198 24.45 4.02 13.48
N GLY A 199 24.82 3.28 14.54
CA GLY A 199 25.58 3.79 15.68
C GLY A 199 24.80 4.76 16.58
N SER A 200 23.47 4.73 16.54
CA SER A 200 22.59 5.60 17.34
C SER A 200 22.85 5.53 18.84
N GLU A 201 23.30 4.39 19.34
CA GLU A 201 23.70 4.17 20.74
C GLU A 201 24.95 4.97 21.11
N LYS A 202 25.96 5.02 20.21
CA LYS A 202 27.15 5.85 20.43
C LYS A 202 26.83 7.33 20.21
N MET A 203 25.89 7.65 19.33
CA MET A 203 25.35 9.02 19.21
C MET A 203 24.67 9.47 20.50
N ALA A 204 23.84 8.63 21.12
CA ALA A 204 23.18 8.95 22.40
C ALA A 204 24.22 9.18 23.52
N GLU A 205 25.21 8.30 23.68
CA GLU A 205 26.31 8.49 24.63
C GLU A 205 27.08 9.78 24.38
N ASN A 206 27.49 10.04 23.12
CA ASN A 206 28.23 11.25 22.74
C ASN A 206 27.41 12.55 22.94
N LYS A 207 26.09 12.44 23.15
CA LYS A 207 25.20 13.57 23.49
C LYS A 207 24.91 13.65 25.00
N GLY A 208 25.62 12.87 25.81
CA GLY A 208 25.53 12.90 27.27
C GLY A 208 24.34 12.14 27.85
N LEU A 209 23.72 11.25 27.07
CA LEU A 209 22.61 10.42 27.53
C LEU A 209 23.14 9.11 28.13
N PHE A 210 22.47 8.62 29.17
CA PHE A 210 22.62 7.22 29.55
C PHE A 210 22.09 6.33 28.43
N VAL A 211 22.75 5.21 28.19
CA VAL A 211 22.47 4.28 27.11
C VAL A 211 22.19 2.92 27.72
N ILE A 212 20.92 2.55 27.75
CA ILE A 212 20.43 1.32 28.38
C ILE A 212 20.09 0.31 27.30
N ARG A 213 20.64 -0.90 27.39
CA ARG A 213 20.28 -2.00 26.50
C ARG A 213 19.46 -3.03 27.26
N ALA A 214 18.24 -3.28 26.80
CA ALA A 214 17.44 -4.43 27.19
C ALA A 214 18.04 -5.71 26.57
N THR A 215 18.19 -6.75 27.38
CA THR A 215 18.87 -7.99 27.04
C THR A 215 18.13 -9.18 27.67
N GLY A 216 17.40 -9.95 26.86
CA GLY A 216 16.74 -11.18 27.32
C GLY A 216 15.65 -10.94 28.37
N ASP A 217 16.06 -11.00 29.63
CA ASP A 217 15.29 -10.93 30.87
C ASP A 217 15.64 -9.73 31.77
N SER A 218 16.55 -8.85 31.33
CA SER A 218 17.13 -7.75 32.14
C SER A 218 17.50 -6.53 31.28
N ALA A 219 17.88 -5.40 31.89
CA ALA A 219 18.52 -4.27 31.22
C ALA A 219 19.91 -3.92 31.81
N ARG A 220 20.75 -3.23 31.02
CA ARG A 220 22.11 -2.81 31.42
C ARG A 220 22.49 -1.45 30.85
N ILE A 221 23.10 -0.58 31.66
CA ILE A 221 23.75 0.65 31.16
C ILE A 221 25.07 0.26 30.47
N ILE A 222 25.14 0.45 29.16
CA ILE A 222 26.29 0.09 28.33
C ILE A 222 27.28 1.26 28.13
N ASN A 223 27.04 2.42 28.75
CA ASN A 223 27.96 3.55 28.62
C ASN A 223 29.39 3.19 29.05
N GLN A 224 30.37 3.74 28.35
CA GLN A 224 31.79 3.54 28.63
C GLN A 224 32.17 3.86 30.09
N ALA A 225 33.26 3.24 30.57
CA ALA A 225 33.79 3.52 31.90
C ALA A 225 34.17 5.01 32.04
N GLY A 226 33.85 5.61 33.18
CA GLY A 226 34.07 7.04 33.42
C GLY A 226 33.09 7.99 32.70
N PHE A 227 32.10 7.48 31.96
CA PHE A 227 31.04 8.31 31.38
C PHE A 227 30.34 9.19 32.44
N GLN A 228 30.16 10.47 32.11
CA GLN A 228 29.41 11.45 32.90
C GLN A 228 28.23 11.96 32.07
N PRO A 229 26.99 11.91 32.59
CA PRO A 229 25.82 12.39 31.88
C PRO A 229 25.79 13.92 31.79
N VAL A 230 25.14 14.44 30.75
CA VAL A 230 24.88 15.88 30.60
C VAL A 230 23.57 16.25 31.29
N ALA A 231 23.57 17.37 32.01
CA ALA A 231 22.36 17.98 32.56
C ALA A 231 21.65 18.85 31.51
N PHE A 232 20.31 18.80 31.50
CA PHE A 232 19.42 19.48 30.54
C PHE A 232 18.51 20.55 31.20
#